data_AF-A0A2P4S5M9-F1
#
_entry.id   AF-A0A2P4S5M9-F1
#
_cell.length_a   1.000
_cell.length_b   1.000
_cell.length_c   1.000
_cell.angle_alpha   90.00
_cell.angle_beta   90.00
_cell.angle_gamma   90.00
#
_symmetry.space_group_name_H-M   'P 1'
#
loop_
_entity.id
_entity.type
_entity.pdbx_description
1 polymer ?
#
loop_
_entity_poly.entity_id
_entity_poly.type
_entity_poly.pdbx_seq_one_letter_code
_entity_poly.pdbx_strand_id
1 'polypeptide(L)'
;VHKHGAKLLASMVNGMDDRDDPNNLVALEAMTSLSKLLEHLEERDVQAMLLHIAIRIRPFFDSEQPDLRRSSIVLFGNLTKFSEGDCEAFFEQILNGLVTLLLHLQDPKPEVVRACKFALRMCGPNMGCEGLCDMFLNHLREDRSLHYGEFMNNVCKHL
;
A
#
# COMPACT_ATOMS: atom_id res chain seq x y z
N VAL A 1 -2.49 -23.15 8.80
CA VAL A 1 -2.42 -22.20 7.67
C VAL A 1 -1.18 -22.45 6.78
N HIS A 2 -0.03 -22.85 7.35
CA HIS A 2 1.23 -23.05 6.61
C HIS A 2 1.21 -23.94 5.35
N LYS A 3 0.40 -25.00 5.27
CA LYS A 3 0.44 -25.93 4.11
C LYS A 3 -0.18 -25.39 2.82
N HIS A 4 -0.86 -24.25 2.85
CA HIS A 4 -1.63 -23.72 1.70
C HIS A 4 -1.44 -22.22 1.44
N GLY A 5 -0.40 -21.58 1.99
CA GLY A 5 -0.16 -20.14 1.89
C GLY A 5 -0.14 -19.60 0.45
N ALA A 6 0.69 -20.18 -0.41
CA ALA A 6 0.75 -19.80 -1.82
C ALA A 6 -0.59 -19.96 -2.59
N LYS A 7 -1.36 -21.02 -2.31
CA LYS A 7 -2.68 -21.22 -2.95
C LYS A 7 -3.69 -20.18 -2.48
N LEU A 8 -3.67 -19.85 -1.19
CA LEU A 8 -4.51 -18.81 -0.61
C LEU A 8 -4.20 -17.43 -1.22
N LEU A 9 -2.92 -17.08 -1.34
CA LEU A 9 -2.47 -15.85 -2.00
C LEU A 9 -2.97 -15.78 -3.46
N ALA A 10 -2.77 -16.85 -4.23
CA ALA A 10 -3.22 -16.91 -5.62
C ALA A 10 -4.75 -16.74 -5.74
N SER A 11 -5.53 -17.39 -4.88
CA SER A 11 -6.99 -17.23 -4.85
C SER A 11 -7.42 -15.80 -4.52
N MET A 12 -6.78 -15.16 -3.54
CA MET A 12 -7.08 -13.77 -3.18
C MET A 12 -6.78 -12.81 -4.32
N VAL A 13 -5.63 -12.97 -4.98
CA VAL A 13 -5.27 -12.12 -6.13
C VAL A 13 -6.22 -12.36 -7.30
N ASN A 14 -6.61 -13.60 -7.57
CA ASN A 14 -7.61 -13.89 -8.61
C ASN A 14 -8.96 -13.22 -8.32
N GLY A 15 -9.41 -13.20 -7.07
CA GLY A 15 -10.63 -12.50 -6.67
C GLY A 15 -10.62 -10.99 -6.92
N MET A 16 -9.44 -10.36 -7.01
CA MET A 16 -9.33 -8.93 -7.37
C MET A 16 -9.55 -8.65 -8.86
N ASP A 17 -9.52 -9.68 -9.72
CA ASP A 17 -9.71 -9.56 -11.18
C ASP A 17 -11.08 -10.09 -11.63
N ASP A 18 -11.99 -10.32 -10.70
CA ASP A 18 -13.29 -10.90 -11.02
C ASP A 18 -14.08 -9.95 -11.94
N ARG A 19 -14.19 -10.34 -13.22
CA ARG A 19 -14.90 -9.56 -14.24
C ARG A 19 -16.41 -9.55 -14.00
N ASP A 20 -16.90 -10.46 -13.16
CA ASP A 20 -18.30 -10.57 -12.77
C ASP A 20 -18.58 -9.82 -11.44
N ASP A 21 -17.65 -8.98 -10.96
CA ASP A 21 -17.77 -8.15 -9.76
C ASP A 21 -17.89 -6.64 -10.09
N PRO A 22 -19.04 -6.19 -10.61
CA PRO A 22 -19.21 -4.81 -11.08
C PRO A 22 -19.09 -3.75 -9.97
N ASN A 23 -19.22 -4.17 -8.71
CA ASN A 23 -19.10 -3.30 -7.54
C ASN A 23 -17.76 -3.47 -6.82
N ASN A 24 -16.86 -4.34 -7.29
CA ASN A 24 -15.58 -4.64 -6.66
C ASN A 24 -15.70 -5.12 -5.19
N LEU A 25 -16.81 -5.78 -4.83
CA LEU A 25 -17.03 -6.28 -3.46
C LEU A 25 -16.12 -7.47 -3.15
N VAL A 26 -15.92 -8.36 -4.13
CA VAL A 26 -14.97 -9.48 -4.04
C VAL A 26 -13.56 -8.94 -3.97
N ALA A 27 -13.22 -7.95 -4.80
CA ALA A 27 -11.91 -7.30 -4.75
C ALA A 27 -11.65 -6.61 -3.40
N LEU A 28 -12.64 -5.90 -2.86
CA LEU A 28 -12.55 -5.26 -1.55
C LEU A 28 -12.31 -6.27 -0.42
N GLU A 29 -13.11 -7.34 -0.39
CA GLU A 29 -12.97 -8.38 0.63
C GLU A 29 -11.63 -9.11 0.48
N ALA A 30 -11.21 -9.42 -0.75
CA ALA A 30 -9.92 -10.04 -1.02
C ALA A 30 -8.74 -9.19 -0.50
N MET A 31 -8.72 -7.88 -0.78
CA MET A 31 -7.66 -6.99 -0.28
C MET A 31 -7.68 -6.83 1.25
N THR A 32 -8.88 -6.73 1.82
CA THR A 32 -9.08 -6.61 3.28
C THR A 32 -8.63 -7.87 4.01
N SER A 33 -9.05 -9.03 3.52
CA SER A 33 -8.67 -10.34 4.06
C SER A 33 -7.18 -10.62 3.86
N LEU A 34 -6.63 -10.30 2.68
CA LEU A 34 -5.21 -10.47 2.42
C LEU A 34 -4.35 -9.66 3.39
N SER A 35 -4.69 -8.39 3.66
CA SER A 35 -3.97 -7.55 4.62
C SER A 35 -3.85 -8.19 6.02
N LYS A 36 -4.91 -8.85 6.49
CA LYS A 36 -4.92 -9.56 7.79
C LYS A 36 -4.13 -10.86 7.76
N LEU A 37 -4.12 -11.53 6.61
CA LEU A 37 -3.46 -12.83 6.45
C LEU A 37 -1.94 -12.71 6.30
N LEU A 38 -1.41 -11.59 5.80
CA LEU A 38 0.03 -11.40 5.61
C LEU A 38 0.86 -11.74 6.86
N GLU A 39 0.36 -11.39 8.05
CA GLU A 39 1.04 -11.68 9.34
C GLU A 39 1.09 -13.17 9.72
N HIS A 40 0.33 -14.01 9.02
CA HIS A 40 0.16 -15.43 9.29
C HIS A 40 0.75 -16.33 8.19
N LEU A 41 1.31 -15.74 7.14
CA LEU A 41 1.90 -16.44 6.00
C LEU A 41 3.42 -16.56 6.15
N GLU A 42 4.01 -17.55 5.47
CA GLU A 42 5.46 -17.61 5.38
C GLU A 42 5.98 -16.45 4.54
N GLU A 43 7.01 -15.76 5.02
CA GLU A 43 7.61 -14.60 4.33
C GLU A 43 7.99 -14.93 2.87
N ARG A 44 8.54 -16.12 2.64
CA ARG A 44 8.92 -16.62 1.32
C ARG A 44 7.73 -16.75 0.36
N ASP A 45 6.56 -17.15 0.87
CA ASP A 45 5.34 -17.26 0.07
C ASP A 45 4.84 -15.87 -0.35
N VAL A 46 4.92 -14.89 0.56
CA VAL A 46 4.53 -13.50 0.27
C VAL A 46 5.52 -12.86 -0.70
N GLN A 47 6.83 -13.03 -0.48
CA GLN A 47 7.89 -12.55 -1.37
C GLN A 47 7.71 -13.07 -2.80
N ALA A 48 7.38 -14.35 -2.98
CA ALA A 48 7.14 -14.93 -4.29
C ALA A 48 5.96 -14.29 -5.06
N MET A 49 5.05 -13.60 -4.37
CA MET A 49 3.88 -12.94 -4.96
C MET A 49 3.88 -11.42 -4.79
N LEU A 50 4.91 -10.87 -4.15
CA LEU A 50 4.96 -9.49 -3.68
C LEU A 50 4.68 -8.48 -4.80
N LEU A 51 5.46 -8.57 -5.88
CA LEU A 51 5.35 -7.68 -7.02
C LEU A 51 3.99 -7.79 -7.72
N HIS A 52 3.50 -9.02 -7.86
CA HIS A 52 2.22 -9.31 -8.51
C HIS A 52 1.06 -8.70 -7.73
N ILE A 53 1.06 -8.82 -6.40
CA ILE A 53 0.04 -8.19 -5.55
C ILE A 53 0.16 -6.66 -5.65
N ALA A 54 1.36 -6.10 -5.52
CA ALA A 54 1.59 -4.66 -5.54
C ALA A 54 1.12 -4.00 -6.85
N ILE A 55 1.45 -4.60 -8.01
CA ILE A 55 1.01 -4.13 -9.32
C ILE A 55 -0.51 -4.21 -9.42
N ARG A 56 -1.11 -5.30 -8.94
CA ARG A 56 -2.54 -5.54 -9.06
C ARG A 56 -3.39 -4.58 -8.24
N ILE A 57 -2.96 -4.23 -7.04
CA ILE A 57 -3.75 -3.35 -6.16
C ILE A 57 -3.61 -1.87 -6.50
N ARG A 58 -2.57 -1.48 -7.25
CA ARG A 58 -2.26 -0.07 -7.56
C ARG A 58 -3.42 0.70 -8.23
N PRO A 59 -4.14 0.17 -9.23
CA PRO A 59 -5.28 0.88 -9.82
C PRO A 59 -6.38 1.24 -8.82
N PHE A 60 -6.52 0.49 -7.72
CA PHE A 60 -7.53 0.76 -6.70
C PHE A 60 -7.19 1.97 -5.83
N PHE A 61 -5.95 2.50 -5.88
CA PHE A 61 -5.59 3.74 -5.18
C PHE A 61 -6.42 4.92 -5.66
N ASP A 62 -6.83 4.91 -6.94
CA ASP A 62 -7.61 5.97 -7.58
C ASP A 62 -9.07 5.56 -7.82
N SER A 63 -9.56 4.54 -7.10
CA SER A 63 -10.96 4.14 -7.18
C SER A 63 -11.88 5.24 -6.67
N GLU A 64 -13.04 5.42 -7.30
CA GLU A 64 -14.12 6.28 -6.79
C GLU A 64 -14.64 5.78 -5.42
N GLN A 65 -14.53 4.48 -5.15
CA GLN A 65 -14.97 3.90 -3.89
C GLN A 65 -13.89 4.07 -2.80
N PRO A 66 -14.18 4.80 -1.72
CA PRO A 66 -13.18 5.09 -0.70
C PRO A 66 -12.70 3.85 0.05
N ASP A 67 -13.55 2.83 0.21
CA ASP A 67 -13.16 1.57 0.84
C ASP A 67 -12.14 0.80 0.01
N LEU A 68 -12.20 0.88 -1.32
CA LEU A 68 -11.19 0.29 -2.21
C LEU A 68 -9.87 1.07 -2.15
N ARG A 69 -9.92 2.41 -2.17
CA ARG A 69 -8.71 3.24 -1.98
C ARG A 69 -8.03 2.90 -0.66
N ARG A 70 -8.79 2.94 0.43
CA ARG A 70 -8.29 2.60 1.77
C ARG A 70 -7.68 1.19 1.81
N SER A 71 -8.42 0.17 1.36
CA SER A 71 -8.00 -1.23 1.53
C SER A 71 -6.77 -1.57 0.68
N SER A 72 -6.71 -1.06 -0.55
CA SER A 72 -5.54 -1.22 -1.41
C SER A 72 -4.30 -0.51 -0.86
N ILE A 73 -4.44 0.71 -0.35
CA ILE A 73 -3.32 1.48 0.22
C ILE A 73 -2.79 0.84 1.52
N VAL A 74 -3.69 0.36 2.40
CA VAL A 74 -3.28 -0.39 3.59
C VAL A 74 -2.56 -1.68 3.22
N LEU A 75 -3.08 -2.43 2.25
CA LEU A 75 -2.42 -3.64 1.77
C LEU A 75 -1.02 -3.34 1.22
N PHE A 76 -0.88 -2.30 0.40
CA PHE A 76 0.41 -1.87 -0.13
C PHE A 76 1.42 -1.53 0.97
N GLY A 77 1.00 -0.76 1.99
CA GLY A 77 1.85 -0.44 3.14
C GLY A 77 2.28 -1.68 3.94
N ASN A 78 1.44 -2.72 4.02
CA ASN A 78 1.81 -3.97 4.67
C ASN A 78 2.80 -4.80 3.84
N LEU A 79 2.70 -4.77 2.51
CA LEU A 79 3.59 -5.49 1.61
C LEU A 79 5.04 -5.01 1.70
N THR A 80 5.29 -3.75 2.05
CA THR A 80 6.66 -3.21 2.17
C THR A 80 7.49 -3.90 3.26
N LYS A 81 6.87 -4.61 4.21
CA LYS A 81 7.58 -5.42 5.21
C LYS A 81 8.28 -6.63 4.60
N PHE A 82 7.91 -7.00 3.38
CA PHE A 82 8.41 -8.19 2.70
C PHE A 82 9.39 -7.86 1.57
N SER A 83 9.75 -6.59 1.37
CA SER A 83 10.55 -6.13 0.21
C SER A 83 12.07 -6.29 0.37
N GLU A 84 12.57 -6.78 1.50
CA GLU A 84 14.02 -6.89 1.77
C GLU A 84 14.78 -7.77 0.76
N GLY A 85 14.11 -8.73 0.09
CA GLY A 85 14.70 -9.63 -0.89
C GLY A 85 14.61 -9.22 -2.38
N ASP A 86 13.76 -8.24 -2.71
CA ASP A 86 13.46 -7.82 -4.10
C ASP A 86 13.46 -6.28 -4.21
N CYS A 87 14.55 -5.68 -3.71
CA CYS A 87 14.64 -4.26 -3.37
C CYS A 87 14.36 -3.34 -4.57
N GLU A 88 14.88 -3.64 -5.76
CA GLU A 88 14.78 -2.74 -6.92
C GLU A 88 13.38 -2.74 -7.54
N ALA A 89 12.83 -3.92 -7.85
CA ALA A 89 11.53 -4.01 -8.51
C ALA A 89 10.39 -3.54 -7.60
N PHE A 90 10.47 -3.82 -6.29
CA PHE A 90 9.48 -3.30 -5.35
C PHE A 90 9.65 -1.81 -5.09
N PHE A 91 10.88 -1.29 -5.07
CA PHE A 91 11.14 0.15 -5.00
C PHE A 91 10.50 0.90 -6.18
N GLU A 92 10.56 0.35 -7.40
CA GLU A 92 9.82 0.92 -8.53
C GLU A 92 8.31 0.97 -8.26
N GLN A 93 7.73 0.00 -7.57
CA GLN A 93 6.32 0.05 -7.18
C GLN A 93 6.03 1.17 -6.19
N ILE A 94 6.95 1.42 -5.24
CA ILE A 94 6.86 2.57 -4.31
C ILE A 94 6.86 3.88 -5.09
N LEU A 95 7.81 4.07 -6.01
CA LEU A 95 7.90 5.28 -6.83
C LEU A 95 6.63 5.49 -7.68
N ASN A 96 6.14 4.41 -8.31
CA ASN A 96 4.93 4.47 -9.13
C ASN A 96 3.66 4.82 -8.33
N GLY A 97 3.59 4.45 -7.05
CA GLY A 97 2.47 4.80 -6.17
C GLY A 97 2.64 6.14 -5.45
N LEU A 98 3.86 6.68 -5.40
CA LEU A 98 4.23 7.76 -4.48
C LEU A 98 3.41 9.04 -4.69
N VAL A 99 3.27 9.50 -5.92
CA VAL A 99 2.53 10.73 -6.23
C VAL A 99 1.06 10.58 -5.81
N THR A 100 0.43 9.47 -6.19
CA THR A 100 -0.96 9.16 -5.80
C THR A 100 -1.13 9.12 -4.28
N LEU A 101 -0.22 8.45 -3.56
CA LEU A 101 -0.24 8.40 -2.09
C LEU A 101 -0.10 9.78 -1.45
N LEU A 102 0.76 10.65 -2.00
CA LEU A 102 0.95 12.02 -1.53
C LEU A 102 -0.32 12.86 -1.76
N LEU A 103 -0.95 12.76 -2.93
CA LEU A 103 -2.19 13.48 -3.24
C LEU A 103 -3.35 13.08 -2.31
N HIS A 104 -3.47 11.78 -2.03
CA HIS A 104 -4.50 11.25 -1.12
C HIS A 104 -4.29 11.60 0.36
N LEU A 105 -3.21 12.30 0.72
CA LEU A 105 -3.13 12.99 2.02
C LEU A 105 -4.14 14.14 2.16
N GLN A 106 -4.83 14.51 1.08
CA GLN A 106 -5.97 15.45 1.06
C GLN A 106 -7.29 14.76 0.66
N ASP A 107 -7.38 13.43 0.72
CA ASP A 107 -8.61 12.72 0.41
C ASP A 107 -9.78 13.22 1.30
N PRO A 108 -10.99 13.40 0.74
CA PRO A 108 -12.17 13.82 1.52
C PRO A 108 -12.56 12.82 2.63
N LYS A 109 -12.05 11.59 2.59
CA LYS A 109 -12.30 10.51 3.55
C LYS A 109 -11.11 10.37 4.51
N PRO A 110 -11.30 10.68 5.82
CA PRO A 110 -10.24 10.60 6.82
C PRO A 110 -9.57 9.22 6.91
N GLU A 111 -10.32 8.15 6.66
CA GLU A 111 -9.82 6.78 6.63
C GLU A 111 -8.82 6.52 5.49
N VAL A 112 -8.98 7.18 4.33
CA VAL A 112 -8.03 7.10 3.22
C VAL A 112 -6.77 7.91 3.57
N VAL A 113 -6.93 9.12 4.13
CA VAL A 113 -5.79 9.93 4.62
C VAL A 113 -4.94 9.15 5.62
N ARG A 114 -5.57 8.43 6.55
CA ARG A 114 -4.86 7.55 7.51
C ARG A 114 -4.14 6.39 6.83
N ALA A 115 -4.77 5.76 5.83
CA ALA A 115 -4.13 4.72 5.03
C ALA A 115 -2.89 5.24 4.29
N CYS A 116 -2.96 6.42 3.66
CA CYS A 116 -1.83 7.04 2.97
C CYS A 116 -0.68 7.38 3.89
N LYS A 117 -0.99 7.99 5.04
CA LYS A 117 0.00 8.25 6.11
C LYS A 117 0.72 6.97 6.54
N PHE A 118 -0.04 5.90 6.77
CA PHE A 118 0.51 4.59 7.10
C PHE A 118 1.41 4.07 5.98
N ALA A 119 0.92 3.99 4.75
CA ALA A 119 1.67 3.45 3.61
C ALA A 119 2.97 4.23 3.35
N LEU A 120 2.94 5.56 3.33
CA LEU A 120 4.13 6.40 3.15
C LEU A 120 5.17 6.17 4.26
N ARG A 121 4.74 6.03 5.52
CA ARG A 121 5.64 5.68 6.63
C ARG A 121 6.28 4.30 6.47
N MET A 122 5.53 3.34 5.94
CA MET A 122 6.01 1.99 5.66
C MET A 122 6.96 1.94 4.45
N CYS A 123 6.79 2.85 3.48
CA CYS A 123 7.66 2.98 2.32
C CYS A 123 8.97 3.71 2.63
N GLY A 124 8.94 4.74 3.48
CA GLY A 124 10.08 5.64 3.73
C GLY A 124 11.45 4.95 3.91
N PRO A 125 11.58 3.92 4.77
CA PRO A 125 12.84 3.21 4.97
C PRO A 125 13.41 2.55 3.69
N ASN A 126 12.54 2.19 2.75
CA ASN A 126 12.90 1.52 1.50
C ASN A 126 13.21 2.50 0.36
N MET A 127 13.17 3.82 0.60
CA MET A 127 13.32 4.82 -0.48
C MET A 127 14.75 5.28 -0.74
N GLY A 128 15.73 4.85 0.06
CA GLY A 128 17.13 5.27 -0.10
C GLY A 128 17.40 6.77 0.15
N CYS A 129 16.42 7.51 0.69
CA CYS A 129 16.53 8.93 1.00
C CYS A 129 16.18 9.18 2.46
N GLU A 130 17.20 9.42 3.30
CA GLU A 130 17.04 9.64 4.74
C GLU A 130 16.11 10.83 5.05
N GLY A 131 16.24 11.93 4.29
CA GLY A 131 15.37 13.10 4.45
C GLY A 131 13.89 12.79 4.23
N LEU A 132 13.55 12.04 3.17
CA LEU A 132 12.17 11.58 2.93
C LEU A 132 11.68 10.62 4.01
N CYS A 133 12.54 9.69 4.43
CA CYS A 133 12.21 8.74 5.48
C CYS A 133 11.86 9.48 6.79
N ASP A 134 12.71 10.41 7.22
CA ASP A 134 12.49 11.21 8.43
C ASP A 134 11.22 12.04 8.32
N MET A 135 10.99 12.67 7.16
CA MET A 135 9.76 13.43 6.91
C MET A 135 8.52 12.56 7.07
N PHE A 136 8.49 11.39 6.44
CA PHE A 136 7.35 10.48 6.50
C PHE A 136 7.12 9.98 7.94
N LEU A 137 8.18 9.52 8.62
CA LEU A 137 8.08 8.96 9.96
C LEU A 137 7.62 10.00 11.01
N ASN A 138 8.09 11.24 10.91
CA ASN A 138 7.83 12.27 11.91
C ASN A 138 6.53 13.05 11.64
N HIS A 139 6.19 13.33 10.37
CA HIS A 139 5.07 14.21 10.03
C HIS A 139 3.78 13.46 9.70
N LEU A 140 3.84 12.20 9.29
CA LEU A 140 2.67 11.42 8.87
C LEU A 140 2.14 10.46 9.96
N ARG A 141 2.24 10.83 11.24
CA ARG A 141 1.64 10.05 12.32
C ARG A 141 0.10 10.10 12.22
N GLU A 142 -0.57 9.00 12.57
CA GLU A 142 -2.01 8.79 12.32
C GLU A 142 -2.86 9.96 12.81
N ASP A 143 -2.72 10.33 14.09
CA ASP A 143 -3.53 11.37 14.74
C ASP A 143 -2.97 12.80 14.58
N ARG A 144 -1.86 12.98 13.87
CA ARG A 144 -1.21 14.29 13.72
C ARG A 144 -1.87 15.09 12.59
N SER A 145 -2.28 16.32 12.86
CA SER A 145 -2.69 17.25 11.80
C SER A 145 -1.52 17.53 10.84
N LEU A 146 -1.77 17.52 9.53
CA LEU A 146 -0.76 17.76 8.52
C LEU A 146 -1.00 19.12 7.87
N HIS A 147 0.01 20.00 7.89
CA HIS A 147 0.01 21.20 7.05
C HIS A 147 0.46 20.82 5.63
N TYR A 148 -0.49 20.39 4.80
CA TYR A 148 -0.21 19.72 3.52
C TYR A 148 0.70 20.53 2.59
N GLY A 149 0.45 21.84 2.42
CA GLY A 149 1.25 22.66 1.52
C GLY A 149 2.72 22.78 1.94
N GLU A 150 2.98 22.91 3.25
CA GLU A 150 4.36 22.95 3.78
C GLU A 150 5.02 21.57 3.68
N PHE A 151 4.28 20.52 4.01
CA PHE A 151 4.76 19.15 3.89
C PHE A 151 5.17 18.84 2.45
N MET A 152 4.32 19.13 1.46
CA MET A 152 4.63 18.92 0.04
C MET A 152 5.82 19.75 -0.44
N ASN A 153 5.90 21.02 -0.04
CA ASN A 153 7.04 21.87 -0.40
C ASN A 153 8.38 21.31 0.11
N ASN A 154 8.38 20.61 1.24
CA ASN A 154 9.57 19.97 1.77
C ASN A 154 9.82 18.60 1.12
N VAL A 155 8.79 17.77 0.91
CA VAL A 155 8.90 16.45 0.25
C VAL A 155 9.47 16.60 -1.16
N CYS A 156 8.96 17.54 -1.95
CA CYS A 156 9.40 17.74 -3.34
C CYS A 156 10.87 18.18 -3.49
N LYS A 157 11.56 18.56 -2.40
CA LYS A 157 13.01 18.86 -2.46
C LYS A 157 13.87 17.59 -2.49
N HIS A 158 13.26 16.44 -2.22
CA HIS A 158 13.92 15.15 -2.12
C HIS A 158 13.48 14.15 -3.21
N LEU A 159 12.50 14.54 -4.04
CA LEU A 159 12.04 13.80 -5.23
C LEU A 159 12.70 14.36 -6.48
#